data_AF-A0A8S3BH68-F1
#
_entry.id   AF-A0A8S3BH68-F1
#
_cell.length_a   1.000
_cell.length_b   1.000
_cell.length_c   1.000
_cell.angle_alpha   90.00
_cell.angle_beta   90.00
_cell.angle_gamma   90.00
#
_symmetry.space_group_name_H-M   'P 1'
#
loop_
_entity.id
_entity.type
_entity.pdbx_description
1 polymer ?
#
loop_
_entity_poly.entity_id
_entity_poly.type
_entity_poly.pdbx_seq_one_letter_code
_entity_poly.pdbx_strand_id
1 'polypeptide(L)' 'LYHLLNFLKPDKFSDMDGFLKEFSDLAKDEQVAKLHDILGSHMLRRLKADVLKNMPTKSEFIVRVELSPVQKKYYRAILT' A
#
# COMPACT_ATOMS: atom_id res chain seq x y z
N LEU A 1 -2.24 2.70 8.47
CA LEU A 1 -3.20 1.63 8.84
C LEU A 1 -3.76 1.84 10.25
N TYR A 2 -2.91 1.88 11.28
CA TYR A 2 -3.29 2.06 12.69
C TYR A 2 -4.43 3.09 12.93
N HIS A 3 -4.27 4.33 12.45
CA HIS A 3 -5.26 5.39 12.68
C HIS A 3 -6.70 5.06 12.23
N LEU A 4 -6.86 4.29 11.15
CA LEU A 4 -8.19 3.87 10.69
C LEU A 4 -8.79 2.77 11.59
N LEU A 5 -7.95 1.88 12.12
CA LEU A 5 -8.38 0.83 13.05
C LEU A 5 -8.71 1.41 14.43
N ASN A 6 -7.91 2.36 14.92
CA ASN A 6 -8.19 3.13 16.13
C ASN A 6 -9.50 3.93 15.99
N PHE A 7 -9.74 4.54 14.83
CA PHE A 7 -11.01 5.21 14.56
C PHE A 7 -12.22 4.25 14.62
N LEU A 8 -12.10 3.04 14.08
CA LEU A 8 -13.19 2.05 14.09
C LEU A 8 -13.42 1.41 15.47
N LYS A 9 -12.35 1.13 16.21
CA LYS A 9 -12.35 0.40 17.49
C LYS A 9 -11.26 0.94 18.42
N PRO A 10 -11.48 2.11 19.06
CA PRO A 10 -10.45 2.74 19.88
C PRO A 10 -10.07 1.90 21.11
N ASP A 11 -11.03 1.17 21.68
CA ASP A 11 -10.81 0.29 22.84
C ASP A 11 -9.79 -0.83 22.57
N LYS A 12 -9.69 -1.28 21.31
CA LYS A 12 -8.80 -2.38 20.89
C LYS A 12 -7.47 -1.88 20.33
N PHE A 13 -7.43 -0.67 19.80
CA PHE A 13 -6.26 -0.10 19.13
C PHE A 13 -5.81 1.22 19.77
N SER A 14 -5.72 1.23 21.10
CA SER A 14 -5.31 2.41 21.88
C SER A 14 -3.79 2.65 21.90
N ASP A 15 -2.99 1.60 21.71
CA ASP A 15 -1.53 1.67 21.72
C ASP A 15 -0.94 1.67 20.30
N MET A 16 -0.48 2.85 19.88
CA MET A 16 0.18 3.02 18.58
C MET A 16 1.56 2.38 18.55
N ASP A 17 2.36 2.57 19.60
CA ASP A 17 3.76 2.14 19.62
C ASP A 17 3.86 0.62 19.69
N GLY A 18 2.97 -0.03 20.46
CA GLY A 18 2.83 -1.48 20.46
C GLY A 18 2.46 -2.02 19.09
N PHE A 19 1.48 -1.40 18.42
CA PHE A 19 1.08 -1.80 17.07
C PHE A 19 2.22 -1.62 16.06
N LEU A 20 2.94 -0.50 16.10
CA LEU A 20 4.07 -0.26 15.21
C LEU A 20 5.21 -1.23 15.49
N LYS A 21 5.56 -1.51 16.75
CA LYS A 21 6.59 -2.48 17.09
C LYS A 21 6.26 -3.90 16.59
N GLU A 22 4.98 -4.27 16.63
CA GLU A 22 4.52 -5.59 16.21
C GLU A 22 4.43 -5.74 14.68
N PHE A 23 4.09 -4.67 13.96
CA PHE A 23 3.82 -4.70 12.52
C PHE A 23 4.72 -3.79 11.66
N SER A 24 5.81 -3.23 12.20
CA SER A 24 6.73 -2.34 11.45
C SER A 24 7.50 -3.08 10.36
N ASP A 25 7.82 -4.34 10.61
CA ASP A 25 8.49 -5.22 9.67
C ASP A 25 7.56 -6.37 9.33
N LEU A 26 6.96 -6.31 8.14
CA LEU A 26 6.04 -7.32 7.61
C LEU A 26 6.77 -8.38 6.78
N ALA A 27 8.10 -8.52 6.92
CA ALA A 27 8.87 -9.52 6.17
C ALA A 27 8.57 -10.98 6.59
N LYS A 28 7.87 -11.20 7.71
CA LYS A 28 7.48 -12.55 8.17
C LYS A 28 6.03 -12.84 7.83
N ASP A 29 5.79 -13.95 7.15
CA ASP A 29 4.45 -14.43 6.78
C ASP A 29 3.50 -14.55 7.98
N GLU A 30 4.02 -14.92 9.16
CA GLU A 30 3.24 -15.00 10.40
C GLU A 30 2.64 -13.65 10.83
N GLN A 31 3.38 -12.55 10.69
CA GLN A 31 2.90 -11.21 11.04
C GLN A 31 1.83 -10.75 10.04
N VAL A 32 1.99 -11.12 8.77
CA VAL A 32 1.00 -10.85 7.72
C VAL A 32 -0.30 -11.62 7.99
N ALA A 33 -0.22 -12.90 8.35
CA ALA A 33 -1.38 -13.71 8.72
C ALA A 33 -2.12 -13.14 9.94
N LYS A 34 -1.38 -12.78 11.00
CA LYS A 34 -1.96 -12.17 12.20
C LYS A 34 -2.66 -10.84 11.90
N LEU A 35 -2.08 -10.02 11.03
CA LEU A 35 -2.70 -8.77 10.60
C LEU A 35 -3.98 -9.03 9.78
N HIS A 36 -3.98 -10.05 8.91
CA HIS A 36 -5.16 -10.46 8.17
C HIS A 36 -6.32 -10.86 9.09
N ASP A 37 -6.07 -11.62 10.15
CA ASP A 37 -7.09 -12.01 11.12
C ASP A 37 -7.69 -10.79 11.86
N ILE A 38 -6.83 -9.84 12.24
CA ILE A 38 -7.26 -8.59 12.87
C ILE A 38 -8.16 -7.78 11.92
N LEU A 39 -7.79 -7.70 10.65
CA LEU A 39 -8.51 -6.94 9.63
C LEU A 39 -9.81 -7.63 9.18
N GLY A 40 -9.90 -8.96 9.23
CA GLY A 40 -11.00 -9.73 8.64
C GLY A 40 -12.39 -9.38 9.19
N SER A 41 -12.48 -9.00 10.47
CA SER A 41 -13.75 -8.56 11.09
C SER A 41 -14.15 -7.11 10.77
N HIS A 42 -13.25 -6.32 10.18
CA HIS A 42 -13.44 -4.88 9.94
C HIS A 42 -13.39 -4.52 8.45
N MET A 43 -12.77 -5.35 7.62
CA MET A 43 -12.50 -5.04 6.21
C MET A 43 -12.87 -6.22 5.32
N LEU A 44 -13.80 -5.98 4.39
CA LEU A 44 -14.07 -6.91 3.29
C LEU A 44 -13.26 -6.48 2.06
N ARG A 45 -12.37 -7.36 1.59
CA ARG A 45 -11.57 -7.15 0.38
C ARG A 45 -11.88 -8.22 -0.65
N ARG A 46 -12.15 -7.84 -1.90
CA ARG A 46 -12.28 -8.75 -3.05
C ARG A 46 -11.40 -8.26 -4.19
N LEU A 47 -10.81 -9.18 -4.96
CA LEU A 47 -10.07 -8.81 -6.17
C LEU A 47 -11.00 -8.82 -7.38
N LYS A 48 -10.73 -7.95 -8.35
CA LYS A 48 -11.46 -7.94 -9.63
C LYS A 48 -11.35 -9.29 -10.35
N ALA A 49 -10.17 -9.93 -10.26
CA ALA A 49 -9.93 -11.26 -10.82
C ALA A 49 -10.85 -12.35 -10.23
N ASP A 50 -11.13 -12.29 -8.92
CA ASP A 50 -11.97 -13.28 -8.24
C ASP A 50 -13.47 -13.15 -8.61
N VAL A 51 -13.88 -11.93 -8.99
CA VAL A 51 -15.30 -11.59 -9.19
C VAL A 51 -15.68 -11.55 -10.66
N LEU A 52 -14.80 -11.04 -11.52
CA LEU A 52 -15.11 -10.69 -12.91
C LEU A 52 -14.39 -11.65 -13.87
N LYS A 53 -15.00 -12.82 -14.08
CA LYS A 53 -14.44 -13.92 -14.89
C LYS A 53 -14.14 -13.58 -16.34
N ASN A 54 -14.83 -12.58 -16.91
CA ASN A 54 -14.71 -12.18 -18.31
C ASN A 54 -14.05 -10.78 -18.47
N MET A 55 -13.37 -10.28 -17.44
CA MET A 55 -12.71 -8.96 -17.51
C MET A 55 -11.38 -9.09 -18.27
N PRO A 56 -11.11 -8.23 -19.27
CA PRO A 56 -9.81 -8.18 -19.93
C PRO A 56 -8.67 -7.94 -18.92
N THR A 57 -7.51 -8.52 -19.17
CA THR A 57 -6.34 -8.36 -18.31
C THR A 57 -5.81 -6.93 -18.39
N LYS A 58 -5.36 -6.39 -17.25
CA LYS A 58 -4.65 -5.11 -17.20
C LYS A 58 -3.16 -5.38 -17.49
N SER A 59 -2.62 -4.75 -18.53
CA SER A 59 -1.18 -4.71 -18.78
C SER A 59 -0.62 -3.34 -18.44
N GLU A 60 0.54 -3.30 -17.82
CA GLU A 60 1.26 -2.07 -17.47
C GLU A 60 2.57 -2.02 -18.24
N PHE A 61 2.80 -0.91 -18.96
CA PHE A 61 3.99 -0.72 -19.79
C PHE A 61 4.69 0.56 -19.35
N ILE A 62 5.95 0.43 -18.97
CA ILE A 62 6.81 1.58 -18.67
C ILE A 62 7.57 1.94 -19.94
N VAL A 63 7.15 3.01 -20.61
CA VAL A 63 7.87 3.58 -21.75
C VAL A 63 8.90 4.57 -21.22
N ARG A 64 10.17 4.14 -21.19
CA ARG A 64 11.28 5.01 -20.80
C ARG A 64 11.57 5.98 -21.93
N VAL A 65 11.69 7.26 -21.61
CA VAL A 65 12.02 8.33 -22.56
C VAL A 65 13.17 9.16 -22.04
N GLU A 66 13.97 9.70 -22.96
CA GLU A 66 15.02 10.65 -22.62
C GLU A 66 14.50 12.08 -22.54
N LEU A 67 15.16 12.91 -21.73
CA LEU A 67 14.92 14.35 -21.72
C LEU A 67 15.40 14.97 -23.04
N SER A 68 14.55 15.80 -23.65
CA SER A 68 14.94 16.65 -24.78
C SER A 68 16.01 17.67 -24.37
N PRO A 69 16.75 18.27 -25.32
CA PRO A 69 17.78 19.26 -25.02
C PRO A 69 17.27 20.45 -24.18
N VAL A 70 16.06 20.93 -24.46
CA VAL A 70 15.43 22.04 -23.70
C VAL A 70 15.09 21.59 -22.28
N GLN A 71 14.52 20.38 -22.12
CA GLN A 71 14.22 19.83 -20.79
C GLN A 71 15.50 19.61 -19.97
N LYS A 72 16.59 19.12 -20.58
CA LYS A 72 17.89 18.98 -19.91
C LYS A 72 18.41 20.32 -19.39
N LYS A 73 18.23 21.41 -20.15
CA LYS A 73 18.62 22.77 -19.74
C LYS A 73 17.87 23.21 -18.47
N TYR A 74 16.54 23.10 -18.46
CA TYR A 74 15.75 23.48 -17.28
C TYR A 74 15.99 22.55 -16.09
N TYR A 75 16.11 21.24 -16.34
CA TYR A 75 16.39 20.26 -15.29
C TYR A 75 17.70 20.58 -14.55
N ARG A 76 18.76 20.96 -15.29
CA ARG A 76 20.04 21.42 -14.69
C ARG A 76 19.87 22.72 -13.89
N ALA A 77 19.09 23.67 -14.41
CA ALA A 77 18.87 24.96 -13.77
C ALA A 77 18.02 24.91 -12.48
N ILE A 78 17.26 23.83 -12.26
CA ILE A 78 16.50 23.60 -11.02
C ILE A 78 17.35 22.87 -9.97
N LEU A 79 18.24 22.00 -10.41
CA LEU A 79 19.10 21.20 -9.51
C LEU A 79 20.36 21.95 -9.05
N THR A 80 20.71 23.04 -9.72
CA THR A 80 21.84 23.92 -9.35
C THR A 80 21.29 25.16 -8.69
#